data_AF-A0A933IZ38-F1
#
_entry.id   AF-A0A933IZ38-F1
#
_cell.length_a   1.000
_cell.length_b   1.000
_cell.length_c   1.000
_cell.angle_alpha   90.00
_cell.angle_beta   90.00
_cell.angle_gamma   90.00
#
_symmetry.space_group_name_H-M   'P 1'
#
loop_
_entity.id
_entity.type
_entity.pdbx_description
1 polymer ?
#
loop_
_entity_poly.entity_id
_entity_poly.type
_entity_poly.pdbx_seq_one_letter_code
_entity_poly.pdbx_strand_id
1 'polypeptide(L)' 'METYRIETIVSANRVLTIRGVPFRPGATVEVIILSHRRREDRGARYPLRGKPVRYTRPFDSVGEDEKSGSTKP' A
#
# COMPACT_ATOMS: atom_id res chain seq x y z
N MET A 1 5.74 -17.93 28.55
CA MET A 1 5.31 -16.52 28.41
C MET A 1 4.10 -16.52 27.50
N GLU A 2 3.00 -15.90 27.92
CA GLU A 2 1.79 -15.75 27.11
C GLU A 2 1.82 -14.37 26.44
N THR A 3 1.64 -14.32 25.13
CA THR A 3 1.77 -13.09 24.35
C THR A 3 0.40 -12.65 23.86
N TYR A 4 -0.05 -11.48 24.32
CA TYR A 4 -1.27 -10.85 23.85
C TYR A 4 -0.93 -9.68 22.92
N ARG A 5 -1.42 -9.72 21.68
CA ARG A 5 -1.15 -8.70 20.67
C ARG A 5 -2.37 -7.81 20.47
N ILE A 6 -2.16 -6.49 20.55
CA ILE A 6 -3.15 -5.47 20.22
C ILE A 6 -2.55 -4.59 19.13
N GLU A 7 -3.27 -4.40 18.03
CA GLU A 7 -2.90 -3.45 16.99
C GLU A 7 -3.68 -2.15 17.21
N THR A 8 -2.96 -1.04 17.31
CA THR A 8 -3.58 0.28 17.49
C THR A 8 -2.72 1.36 16.82
N ILE A 9 -3.34 2.49 16.52
CA ILE A 9 -2.70 3.63 15.89
C ILE A 9 -2.25 4.60 16.99
N VAL A 10 -0.97 4.99 16.95
CA VAL A 10 -0.44 6.01 17.85
C VAL A 10 -1.15 7.34 17.56
N SER A 11 -1.78 7.90 18.58
CA SER A 11 -2.51 9.16 18.44
C SER A 11 -1.58 10.36 18.29
N ALA A 12 -2.11 11.50 17.81
CA ALA A 12 -1.30 12.67 17.45
C ALA A 12 -0.49 13.26 18.63
N ASN A 13 -0.99 13.10 19.86
CA ASN A 13 -0.29 13.52 21.07
C ASN A 13 0.85 12.56 21.48
N ARG A 14 1.14 11.55 20.66
CA ARG A 14 2.16 10.51 20.88
C ARG A 14 1.92 9.63 22.12
N VAL A 15 0.68 9.59 22.60
CA VAL A 15 0.25 8.70 23.69
C VAL A 15 -0.41 7.45 23.10
N LEU A 16 -0.01 6.30 23.63
CA LEU A 16 -0.62 5.00 23.35
C LEU A 16 -1.44 4.56 24.55
N THR A 17 -2.75 4.41 24.39
CA THR A 17 -3.63 3.88 25.44
C THR A 17 -4.07 2.48 25.07
N ILE A 18 -3.68 1.50 25.88
CA ILE A 18 -4.08 0.09 25.72
C ILE A 18 -5.22 -0.19 26.71
N ARG A 19 -6.35 -0.71 26.23
CA ARG A 19 -7.54 -1.00 27.04
C ARG A 19 -7.93 -2.48 26.94
N GLY A 20 -8.55 -3.00 27.99
CA GLY A 20 -9.10 -4.37 28.00
C GLY A 20 -8.05 -5.48 27.97
N VAL A 21 -6.88 -5.25 28.57
CA VAL A 21 -5.85 -6.29 28.65
C VAL A 21 -6.33 -7.47 29.51
N PRO A 22 -6.09 -8.73 29.08
CA PRO A 22 -6.57 -9.92 29.79
C PRO A 22 -5.67 -10.29 30.99
N PHE A 23 -5.11 -9.29 31.68
CA PHE A 23 -4.24 -9.50 32.84
C PHE A 23 -4.95 -9.10 34.13
N ARG A 24 -4.65 -9.82 35.21
CA ARG A 24 -5.20 -9.53 36.53
C ARG A 24 -4.56 -8.25 37.12
N PRO A 25 -5.27 -7.52 37.99
CA PRO A 25 -4.67 -6.41 38.73
C PRO A 25 -3.39 -6.85 39.47
N GLY A 26 -2.34 -6.03 39.39
CA GLY A 26 -1.04 -6.30 40.02
C GLY A 26 -0.13 -7.26 39.25
N ALA A 27 -0.55 -7.79 38.11
CA ALA A 27 0.33 -8.59 37.25
C ALA A 27 1.43 -7.71 36.61
N THR A 28 2.68 -8.14 36.71
CA THR A 28 3.79 -7.54 35.97
C THR A 28 3.70 -7.95 34.50
N VAL A 29 3.72 -6.97 33.61
CA VAL A 29 3.65 -7.19 32.15
C VAL A 29 4.77 -6.43 31.45
N GLU A 30 5.23 -6.97 30.33
CA GLU A 30 6.17 -6.32 29.42
C GLU A 30 5.42 -5.83 28.17
N VAL A 31 5.75 -4.64 27.68
CA VAL A 31 5.14 -4.05 26.49
C VAL A 31 6.17 -3.93 25.39
N ILE A 32 5.94 -4.61 24.26
CA ILE A 32 6.78 -4.54 23.08
C ILE A 32 6.06 -3.74 22.00
N ILE A 33 6.67 -2.64 21.55
CA ILE A 33 6.13 -1.78 20.49
C ILE A 33 6.83 -2.08 19.17
N LEU A 34 6.08 -2.59 18.20
CA LEU A 34 6.57 -2.84 16.84
C LEU A 34 6.00 -1.78 15.90
N SER A 35 6.88 -1.02 15.23
CA SER A 35 6.44 -0.12 14.18
C SER A 35 6.11 -0.94 12.92
N HIS A 36 4.85 -0.93 12.53
CA HIS A 36 4.46 -1.43 11.21
C HIS A 36 4.67 -0.30 10.21
N ARG A 37 5.60 -0.47 9.27
CA ARG A 37 5.53 0.31 8.03
C ARG A 37 4.18 -0.03 7.40
N ARG A 38 3.24 0.92 7.44
CA ARG A 38 2.04 0.85 6.61
C ARG A 38 2.60 0.50 5.23
N ARG A 39 2.21 -0.65 4.66
CA ARG A 39 2.44 -0.85 3.23
C ARG A 39 1.77 0.37 2.63
N GLU A 40 2.56 1.33 2.16
CA GLU A 40 2.06 2.31 1.22
C GLU A 40 1.26 1.49 0.25
N ASP A 41 -0.03 1.80 0.13
CA ASP A 41 -0.89 1.21 -0.87
C ASP A 41 -0.10 1.37 -2.17
N ARG A 42 0.58 0.29 -2.59
CA ARG A 42 1.42 0.30 -3.79
C ARG A 42 0.44 0.70 -4.85
N GLY A 43 0.52 1.96 -5.28
CA GLY A 43 -0.52 2.63 -6.05
C GLY A 43 -1.04 1.65 -7.07
N ALA A 44 -2.37 1.43 -7.03
CA ALA A 44 -3.05 0.28 -7.62
C ALA A 44 -2.15 -0.50 -8.57
N ARG A 45 -1.58 -1.63 -8.09
CA ARG A 45 -0.59 -2.46 -8.82
C ARG A 45 -0.99 -2.73 -10.28
N TYR A 46 -2.28 -2.56 -10.59
CA TYR A 46 -2.86 -2.52 -11.91
C TYR A 46 -3.82 -1.31 -12.04
N PRO A 47 -3.37 -0.15 -12.53
CA PRO A 47 -4.19 1.08 -12.58
C PRO A 47 -5.39 1.00 -13.53
N LEU A 48 -5.39 0.00 -14.42
CA LEU A 48 -6.46 -0.28 -15.38
C LEU A 48 -7.43 -1.37 -14.90
N ARG A 49 -7.20 -2.00 -13.74
CA ARG A 49 -8.06 -3.08 -13.25
C ARG A 49 -9.47 -2.54 -12.94
N GLY A 50 -10.48 -3.09 -13.60
CA GLY A 50 -11.88 -2.67 -13.46
C GLY A 50 -12.26 -1.44 -14.30
N LYS A 51 -11.32 -0.88 -15.07
CA LYS A 51 -11.62 0.19 -16.05
C LYS A 51 -11.79 -0.44 -17.43
N PRO A 52 -12.97 -0.35 -18.07
CA PRO A 52 -13.13 -0.81 -19.44
C PRO A 52 -12.28 0.05 -20.37
N VAL A 53 -11.32 -0.57 -21.07
CA VAL A 53 -10.52 0.09 -22.10
C VAL A 53 -11.26 -0.04 -23.42
N ARG A 54 -11.65 1.09 -24.01
CA ARG A 54 -12.29 1.13 -25.33
C ARG A 54 -11.25 1.52 -26.37
N TYR A 55 -10.95 0.60 -27.27
CA TYR A 55 -10.15 0.90 -28.45
C TYR A 55 -11.05 1.61 -29.46
N THR A 56 -10.77 2.87 -29.72
CA THR A 56 -11.58 3.66 -30.66
C THR A 56 -11.44 3.12 -32.07
N ARG A 57 -10.25 2.60 -32.44
CA ARG A 57 -9.93 2.05 -33.76
C ARG A 57 -8.78 1.02 -33.67
N PRO A 58 -9.05 -0.22 -33.27
CA PRO A 58 -8.01 -1.21 -32.97
C PRO A 58 -7.26 -1.73 -34.20
N PHE A 59 -7.79 -1.54 -35.41
CA PHE A 59 -7.26 -2.07 -36.66
C PHE A 59 -7.03 -1.00 -37.73
N ASP A 60 -7.07 0.28 -37.36
CA ASP A 60 -6.62 1.32 -38.28
C ASP A 60 -5.13 1.06 -38.56
N SER A 61 -4.77 0.96 -39.84
CA SER A 61 -3.38 0.89 -40.26
C SER A 61 -2.63 2.06 -39.63
N VAL A 62 -1.49 1.78 -38.98
CA VAL A 62 -0.55 2.84 -38.59
C VAL A 62 -0.26 3.63 -39.86
N GLY A 63 -0.67 4.90 -39.90
CA GLY A 63 -0.46 5.76 -41.07
C GLY A 63 1.02 5.70 -41.46
N GLU A 64 1.30 5.62 -42.76
CA GLU A 64 2.64 5.50 -43.33
C GLU A 64 3.52 6.76 -43.13
N ASP A 65 3.20 7.60 -42.15
CA ASP A 65 3.96 8.79 -41.80
C ASP A 65 4.80 8.51 -40.56
N GLU A 66 5.91 7.77 -40.74
CA GLU A 66 7.21 8.00 -40.06
C GLU A 66 8.21 6.88 -40.42
N LYS A 67 8.76 6.93 -41.63
CA LYS A 67 10.06 6.30 -41.94
C LYS A 67 11.02 7.33 -42.56
N SER A 68 11.25 8.44 -41.87
CA SER A 68 12.45 9.25 -42.09
C SER A 68 13.56 8.76 -41.16
N GLY A 69 14.18 7.64 -41.52
CA GLY A 69 15.49 7.30 -40.99
C GLY A 69 16.50 8.34 -41.50
N SER A 70 16.98 9.21 -40.61
CA SER A 70 18.09 10.09 -40.90
C SER A 70 19.37 9.24 -41.07
N THR A 71 19.66 8.83 -42.30
CA THR A 71 20.99 8.36 -42.66
C THR A 71 21.90 9.59 -42.79
N LYS A 72 22.86 9.64 -41.87
CA LYS A 72 23.96 10.59 -41.76
C LYS A 72 24.82 10.67 -43.04
N PRO A 73 25.32 11.86 -43.40
CA PRO A 73 26.73 12.03 -43.78
C PRO A 73 27.55 12.66 -42.64
#